data_AF-A0A2S6NEV3-F1
#
_entry.id   AF-A0A2S6NEV3-F1
#
_cell.length_a   1.000
_cell.length_b   1.000
_cell.length_c   1.000
_cell.angle_alpha   90.00
_cell.angle_beta   90.00
_cell.angle_gamma   90.00
#
_symmetry.space_group_name_H-M   'P 1'
#
loop_
_entity.id
_entity.type
_entity.pdbx_description
1 polymer ?
#
loop_
_entity_poly.entity_id
_entity_poly.type
_entity_poly.pdbx_seq_one_letter_code
_entity_poly.pdbx_strand_id
1 'polypeptide(L)'
;MYDRVKRDERHTNVSLVTFEPAAERAFGHWSMAYIGTKSELNARYGAIAEESGFDPSLMNGQAVFEYLRMLAHKEEAQAAQH
;
A
#
# COMPACT_ATOMS: atom_id res chain seq x y z
N MET A 1 8.47 12.02 10.41
CA MET A 1 8.85 11.15 9.28
C MET A 1 8.18 11.59 7.98
N TYR A 2 6.85 11.76 7.96
CA TYR A 2 6.09 12.23 6.79
C TYR A 2 6.71 13.45 6.08
N ASP A 3 7.07 14.50 6.81
CA ASP A 3 7.65 15.73 6.20
C ASP A 3 8.97 15.49 5.46
N ARG A 4 9.76 14.50 5.90
CA ARG A 4 11.01 14.12 5.24
C ARG A 4 10.72 13.38 3.94
N VAL A 5 9.75 12.47 3.97
CA VAL A 5 9.33 11.71 2.78
C VAL A 5 8.74 12.67 1.75
N LYS A 6 7.85 13.57 2.14
CA LYS A 6 7.19 14.54 1.24
C LYS A 6 8.16 15.45 0.46
N ARG A 7 9.36 15.72 1.00
CA ARG A 7 10.38 16.58 0.37
C ARG A 7 11.33 15.83 -0.55
N ASP A 8 11.15 14.53 -0.71
CA ASP A 8 12.04 13.70 -1.51
C ASP A 8 11.78 13.90 -3.01
N GLU A 9 12.80 14.31 -3.76
CA GLU A 9 12.70 14.62 -5.19
C GLU A 9 12.38 13.40 -6.06
N ARG A 10 12.51 12.17 -5.52
CA ARG A 10 12.19 10.93 -6.25
C ARG A 10 10.69 10.75 -6.49
N HIS A 11 9.82 11.55 -5.86
CA HIS A 11 8.39 11.56 -6.12
C HIS A 11 7.80 12.96 -6.06
N THR A 12 6.66 13.15 -6.72
CA THR A 12 5.91 14.42 -6.72
C THR A 12 4.43 14.15 -6.41
N ASN A 13 3.63 15.20 -6.22
CA ASN A 13 2.17 15.10 -6.02
C ASN A 13 1.73 14.29 -4.79
N VAL A 14 2.48 14.39 -3.69
CA VAL A 14 2.14 13.71 -2.42
C VAL A 14 0.87 14.30 -1.82
N SER A 15 -0.14 13.44 -1.62
CA SER A 15 -1.40 13.77 -0.96
C SER A 15 -1.53 13.03 0.37
N LEU A 16 -2.05 13.72 1.40
CA LEU A 16 -2.43 13.08 2.66
C LEU A 16 -3.82 12.47 2.51
N VAL A 17 -3.93 11.15 2.61
CA VAL A 17 -5.21 10.43 2.40
C VAL A 17 -6.03 10.38 3.70
N THR A 18 -5.40 10.05 4.83
CA THR A 18 -6.00 10.11 6.17
C THR A 18 -4.91 10.25 7.24
N PHE A 19 -5.27 10.82 8.39
CA PHE A 19 -4.40 10.88 9.56
C PHE A 19 -5.26 10.90 10.82
N GLU A 20 -5.26 9.78 11.55
CA GLU A 20 -6.07 9.58 12.75
C GLU A 20 -5.37 8.65 13.75
N PRO A 21 -5.74 8.69 15.04
CA PRO A 21 -5.28 7.71 16.02
C PRO A 21 -5.73 6.30 15.64
N ALA A 22 -4.81 5.34 15.64
CA ALA A 22 -5.12 3.93 15.45
C ALA A 22 -5.18 3.21 16.80
N ALA A 23 -6.20 2.37 17.02
CA ALA A 23 -6.33 1.56 18.21
C ALA A 23 -5.25 0.45 18.29
N GLU A 24 -4.83 -0.07 17.14
CA GLU A 24 -3.83 -1.14 17.03
C GLU A 24 -2.96 -0.99 15.77
N ARG A 25 -1.82 -1.70 15.74
CA ARG A 25 -0.91 -1.71 14.59
C ARG A 25 -1.39 -2.70 13.54
N ALA A 26 -1.98 -2.21 12.46
CA ALA A 26 -2.39 -3.05 11.33
C ALA A 26 -1.23 -3.65 10.51
N PHE A 27 -0.05 -3.02 10.53
CA PHE A 27 1.15 -3.45 9.79
C PHE A 27 2.33 -3.74 10.73
N GLY A 28 2.06 -4.31 11.90
CA GLY A 28 3.03 -4.46 13.00
C GLY A 28 4.17 -5.44 12.74
N HIS A 29 4.01 -6.39 11.80
CA HIS A 29 5.01 -7.42 11.52
C HIS A 29 6.23 -6.92 10.74
N TRP A 30 6.15 -5.73 10.14
CA TRP A 30 7.26 -5.14 9.40
C TRP A 30 7.61 -3.75 9.92
N SER A 31 8.89 -3.43 9.89
CA SER A 31 9.33 -2.04 10.03
C SER A 31 8.94 -1.20 8.81
N MET A 32 8.97 -1.79 7.61
CA MET A 32 8.50 -1.22 6.35
C MET A 32 8.40 -2.33 5.29
N ALA A 33 7.19 -2.74 4.92
CA ALA A 33 6.98 -3.76 3.88
C ALA A 33 7.04 -3.12 2.49
N TYR A 34 7.62 -3.84 1.53
CA TYR A 34 7.48 -3.55 0.11
C TYR A 34 6.58 -4.63 -0.50
N ILE A 35 5.39 -4.25 -0.95
CA ILE A 35 4.41 -5.17 -1.54
C ILE A 35 4.31 -4.81 -3.02
N GLY A 36 4.59 -5.78 -3.90
CA GLY A 36 4.47 -5.55 -5.35
C GLY A 36 5.77 -5.38 -6.13
N THR A 37 6.74 -6.30 -6.03
CA THR A 37 7.73 -6.50 -7.12
C THR A 37 7.94 -7.96 -7.44
N LYS A 38 7.22 -8.41 -8.46
CA LYS A 38 7.72 -9.29 -9.52
C LYS A 38 6.84 -9.02 -10.74
N SER A 39 7.42 -9.16 -11.93
CA SER A 39 6.69 -9.19 -13.22
C SER A 39 5.36 -9.98 -13.14
N GLU A 40 5.29 -11.00 -12.29
CA GLU A 40 4.10 -11.80 -12.01
C GLU A 40 2.94 -11.06 -11.33
N LEU A 41 3.18 -10.04 -10.50
CA LEU A 41 2.11 -9.24 -9.89
C LEU A 41 1.55 -8.20 -10.87
N ASN A 42 2.38 -7.60 -11.72
CA ASN A 42 1.89 -6.82 -12.85
C ASN A 42 1.14 -7.70 -13.87
N ALA A 43 1.55 -8.95 -14.08
CA ALA A 43 0.80 -9.88 -14.92
C ALA A 43 -0.52 -10.35 -14.29
N ARG A 44 -0.58 -10.57 -12.97
CA ARG A 44 -1.79 -11.03 -12.25
C ARG A 44 -2.75 -9.91 -11.87
N TYR A 45 -2.23 -8.72 -11.57
CA TYR A 45 -3.00 -7.60 -11.02
C TYR A 45 -2.85 -6.33 -11.85
N GLY A 46 -2.04 -6.31 -12.91
CA GLY A 46 -1.98 -5.19 -13.85
C GLY A 46 -3.33 -4.95 -14.52
N ALA A 47 -4.06 -6.02 -14.85
CA ALA A 47 -5.44 -5.91 -15.30
C ALA A 47 -6.34 -5.26 -14.24
N ILE A 48 -6.22 -5.60 -12.95
CA ILE A 48 -7.01 -4.96 -11.89
C ILE A 48 -6.57 -3.52 -11.64
N ALA A 49 -5.27 -3.21 -11.70
CA ALA A 49 -4.74 -1.86 -11.54
C ALA A 49 -5.12 -0.92 -12.71
N GLU A 50 -5.17 -1.46 -13.94
CA GLU A 50 -5.62 -0.77 -15.16
C GLU A 50 -7.15 -0.69 -15.25
N GLU A 51 -7.87 -1.75 -14.89
CA GLU A 51 -9.34 -1.85 -15.00
C GLU A 51 -10.06 -1.19 -13.81
N SER A 52 -9.43 -1.12 -12.62
CA SER A 52 -9.93 -0.30 -11.49
C SER A 52 -9.47 1.16 -11.54
N GLY A 53 -8.44 1.47 -12.33
CA GLY A 53 -7.78 2.77 -12.29
C GLY A 53 -7.24 3.04 -10.89
N PHE A 54 -6.18 2.34 -10.47
CA PHE A 54 -5.55 2.57 -9.16
C PHE A 54 -4.98 3.99 -9.08
N ASP A 55 -5.85 4.93 -8.76
CA ASP A 55 -5.56 6.30 -8.43
C ASP A 55 -5.95 6.47 -6.95
N PRO A 56 -4.97 6.35 -6.03
CA PRO A 56 -5.19 6.58 -4.61
C PRO A 56 -5.81 7.95 -4.31
N SER A 57 -5.72 8.93 -5.22
CA SER A 57 -6.37 10.23 -5.06
C SER A 57 -7.89 10.19 -5.22
N LEU A 58 -8.43 9.15 -5.88
CA LEU A 58 -9.87 8.93 -6.04
C LEU A 58 -10.47 8.05 -4.93
N MET A 59 -9.63 7.42 -4.11
CA MET A 59 -10.04 6.54 -3.02
C MET A 59 -10.08 7.28 -1.68
N ASN A 60 -11.10 7.03 -0.86
CA ASN A 60 -11.11 7.53 0.52
C ASN A 60 -10.11 6.75 1.40
N GLY A 61 -9.69 7.33 2.53
CA GLY A 61 -8.68 6.75 3.41
C GLY A 61 -8.97 5.34 3.91
N GLN A 62 -10.24 5.02 4.20
CA GLN A 62 -10.63 3.68 4.63
C GLN A 62 -10.44 2.65 3.52
N ALA A 63 -10.84 2.98 2.29
CA ALA A 63 -10.71 2.08 1.15
C ALA A 63 -9.23 1.77 0.84
N VAL A 64 -8.36 2.78 0.89
CA VAL A 64 -6.90 2.59 0.74
C VAL A 64 -6.35 1.70 1.85
N PHE A 65 -6.76 1.94 3.09
CA PHE A 65 -6.32 1.16 4.24
C PHE A 65 -6.70 -0.32 4.14
N GLU A 66 -7.97 -0.63 3.86
CA GLU A 66 -8.44 -2.03 3.71
C GLU A 66 -7.73 -2.75 2.56
N TYR A 67 -7.49 -2.05 1.45
CA TYR A 67 -6.78 -2.61 0.32
C TYR A 67 -5.33 -2.97 0.66
N LEU A 68 -4.59 -2.05 1.29
CA LEU A 68 -3.21 -2.32 1.73
C LEU A 68 -3.15 -3.45 2.76
N ARG A 69 -4.11 -3.50 3.69
CA ARG A 69 -4.22 -4.57 4.69
C ARG A 69 -4.43 -5.94 4.04
N MET A 70 -5.31 -6.02 3.04
CA MET A 70 -5.54 -7.25 2.28
C MET A 70 -4.27 -7.72 1.56
N LEU A 71 -3.52 -6.81 0.93
CA LEU A 71 -2.27 -7.14 0.26
C LEU A 71 -1.19 -7.61 1.24
N ALA A 72 -1.06 -6.93 2.39
CA ALA A 72 -0.13 -7.29 3.44
C ALA A 72 -0.38 -8.72 3.96
N HIS A 73 -1.64 -9.05 4.30
CA HIS A 73 -2.00 -10.40 4.75
C HIS A 73 -1.68 -11.48 3.72
N LYS A 74 -1.87 -11.20 2.42
CA LYS A 74 -1.52 -12.14 1.36
C LYS A 74 -0.01 -12.41 1.30
N GLU A 75 0.81 -11.39 1.46
CA GLU A 75 2.27 -11.53 1.50
C GLU A 75 2.73 -12.28 2.76
N GLU A 76 2.15 -12.02 3.94
CA GLU A 76 2.44 -12.79 5.17
C GLU A 76 2.12 -14.26 4.99
N ALA A 77 0.94 -14.56 4.41
CA ALA A 77 0.52 -15.93 4.17
C ALA A 77 1.45 -16.67 3.19
N GLN A 78 2.00 -15.96 2.20
CA GLN A 78 3.01 -16.53 1.29
C GLN A 78 4.35 -16.74 1.99
N ALA A 79 4.81 -15.76 2.77
CA ALA A 79 6.07 -15.85 3.50
C ALA A 79 6.07 -16.98 4.55
N ALA A 80 4.92 -17.28 5.16
CA ALA A 80 4.77 -18.36 6.15
C ALA A 80 4.75 -19.78 5.56
N GLN A 81 4.68 -19.93 4.23
CA GLN A 81 4.69 -21.22 3.53
C GLN A 81 6.10 -21.65 3.07
N HIS A 82 7.12 -20.83 3.33
CA HIS A 82 8.54 -21.08 3.04
C HIS A 82 9.34 -21.31 4.32
#